data_AF-A0A954J4D0-F1
#
_entry.id   AF-A0A954J4D0-F1
#
_cell.length_a   1.000
_cell.length_b   1.000
_cell.length_c   1.000
_cell.angle_alpha   90.00
_cell.angle_beta   90.00
_cell.angle_gamma   90.00
#
_symmetry.space_group_name_H-M   'P 1'
#
loop_
_entity.id
_entity.type
_entity.pdbx_description
1 polymer ?
#
loop_
_entity_poly.entity_id
_entity_poly.type
_entity_poly.pdbx_seq_one_letter_code
_entity_poly.pdbx_strand_id
1 'polypeptide(L)'
;MNCRIMEENVFSDPAVAGSLQRMVEGRLHNDGAHQDEVKALQQRLTNSLATPSYVIMDPATEEVIDTHLGPELDEPTFNAWLQKNLR
;
A
#
# COMPACT_ATOMS: atom_id res chain seq x y z
N MET A 1 -13.50 -2.70 6.76
CA MET A 1 -13.53 -4.17 6.58
C MET A 1 -12.43 -4.63 5.62
N ASN A 2 -12.29 -4.00 4.46
CA ASN A 2 -11.35 -4.41 3.42
C ASN A 2 -9.86 -4.33 3.81
N CYS A 3 -9.43 -3.34 4.61
CA CYS A 3 -8.02 -3.23 5.04
C CYS A 3 -7.60 -4.37 5.98
N ARG A 4 -8.50 -4.78 6.89
CA ARG A 4 -8.22 -5.82 7.88
C ARG A 4 -7.99 -7.20 7.24
N ILE A 5 -8.72 -7.50 6.17
CA ILE A 5 -8.58 -8.77 5.44
C ILE A 5 -7.18 -8.86 4.79
N MET A 6 -6.65 -7.75 4.29
CA MET A 6 -5.30 -7.69 3.74
C MET A 6 -4.24 -7.98 4.82
N GLU A 7 -4.39 -7.38 5.99
CA GLU A 7 -3.48 -7.56 7.11
C GLU A 7 -3.48 -8.99 7.66
N GLU A 8 -4.65 -9.61 7.75
CA GLU A 8 -4.79 -10.95 8.31
C GLU A 8 -4.31 -12.05 7.34
N ASN A 9 -4.53 -11.88 6.04
CA ASN A 9 -4.33 -12.96 5.05
C ASN A 9 -3.21 -12.70 4.04
N VAL A 10 -3.13 -11.47 3.50
CA VAL A 10 -2.26 -11.18 2.34
C VAL A 10 -0.86 -10.79 2.79
N PHE A 11 -0.75 -9.90 3.78
CA PHE A 11 0.56 -9.44 4.26
C PHE A 11 1.30 -10.50 5.08
N SER A 12 0.56 -11.45 5.64
CA SER A 12 1.10 -12.57 6.41
C SER A 12 1.59 -13.72 5.53
N ASP A 13 1.23 -13.74 4.25
CA ASP A 13 1.75 -14.74 3.30
C ASP A 13 3.28 -14.65 3.20
N PRO A 14 4.03 -15.77 3.30
CA PRO A 14 5.49 -15.74 3.31
C PRO A 14 6.12 -15.08 2.08
N ALA A 15 5.52 -15.21 0.89
CA ALA A 15 6.07 -14.62 -0.33
C ALA A 15 5.88 -13.10 -0.34
N VAL A 16 4.72 -12.62 0.10
CA VAL A 16 4.43 -11.19 0.25
C VAL A 16 5.30 -10.58 1.36
N ALA A 17 5.37 -11.22 2.53
CA ALA A 17 6.18 -10.75 3.66
C ALA A 17 7.67 -10.63 3.29
N GLY A 18 8.21 -11.61 2.55
CA GLY A 18 9.60 -11.56 2.05
C GLY A 18 9.86 -10.37 1.12
N SER A 19 8.89 -9.99 0.29
CA SER A 19 8.96 -8.80 -0.56
C SER A 19 8.91 -7.51 0.27
N LEU A 20 8.01 -7.43 1.24
CA LEU A 20 7.83 -6.25 2.10
C LEU A 20 9.04 -5.96 2.99
N GLN A 21 9.80 -6.98 3.41
CA GLN A 21 11.06 -6.79 4.17
C GLN A 21 12.12 -5.99 3.41
N ARG A 22 11.99 -5.84 2.10
CA ARG A 22 12.89 -5.03 1.26
C ARG A 22 12.43 -3.58 1.13
N MET A 23 11.33 -3.20 1.78
CA MET A 23 10.73 -1.87 1.76
C MET A 23 10.66 -1.30 3.18
N VAL A 24 10.46 0.01 3.29
CA VAL A 24 10.13 0.67 4.55
C VAL A 24 8.62 0.86 4.61
N GLU A 25 7.97 0.34 5.65
CA GLU A 25 6.51 0.48 5.82
C GLU A 25 6.14 1.90 6.25
N GLY A 26 5.27 2.54 5.48
CA GLY A 26 4.53 3.74 5.87
C GLY A 26 3.06 3.40 6.06
N ARG A 27 2.54 3.51 7.29
CA ARG A 27 1.13 3.25 7.61
C ARG A 27 0.42 4.53 8.00
N LEU A 28 -0.62 4.89 7.25
CA LEU A 28 -1.42 6.10 7.48
C LEU A 28 -2.90 5.76 7.60
N HIS A 29 -3.54 6.33 8.64
CA HIS A 29 -4.96 6.17 8.91
C HIS A 29 -5.70 7.46 8.56
N ASN A 30 -6.68 7.37 7.65
CA ASN A 30 -7.45 8.52 7.16
C ASN A 30 -8.74 8.76 7.97
N ASP A 31 -8.89 8.10 9.12
CA ASP A 31 -10.00 8.23 10.07
C ASP A 31 -9.52 8.66 11.47
N GLY A 32 -8.24 9.02 11.62
CA GLY A 32 -7.62 9.49 12.85
C GLY A 32 -7.60 11.02 13.01
N ALA A 33 -6.80 11.50 13.98
CA ALA A 33 -6.68 12.92 14.32
C ALA A 33 -6.23 13.82 13.15
N HIS A 34 -5.45 13.29 12.21
CA HIS A 34 -4.94 13.99 11.03
C HIS A 34 -5.68 13.58 9.74
N GLN A 35 -6.93 13.13 9.84
CA GLN A 35 -7.67 12.58 8.69
C GLN A 35 -7.69 13.48 7.45
N ASP A 36 -7.79 14.80 7.61
CA ASP A 36 -7.90 15.71 6.46
C ASP A 36 -6.56 15.83 5.72
N GLU A 37 -5.45 15.90 6.45
CA GLU A 37 -4.10 15.87 5.88
C GLU A 37 -3.82 14.54 5.17
N VAL A 38 -4.20 13.42 5.80
CA VAL A 38 -4.01 12.09 5.23
C VAL A 38 -4.89 11.87 4.00
N LYS A 39 -6.14 12.33 3.99
CA LYS A 39 -7.03 12.27 2.80
C LYS A 39 -6.50 13.13 1.66
N ALA A 40 -5.99 14.33 1.96
CA ALA A 40 -5.37 15.19 0.96
C ALA A 40 -4.11 14.52 0.36
N LEU A 41 -3.29 13.88 1.20
CA LEU A 41 -2.14 13.10 0.76
C LEU A 41 -2.55 11.89 -0.09
N GLN A 42 -3.53 11.11 0.36
CA GLN A 42 -4.07 9.96 -0.35
C GLN A 42 -4.58 10.36 -1.74
N GLN A 43 -5.39 11.42 -1.84
CA GLN A 43 -5.88 11.94 -3.10
C GLN A 43 -4.72 12.40 -4.01
N ARG A 44 -3.70 13.07 -3.46
CA ARG A 44 -2.54 13.54 -4.21
C ARG A 44 -1.70 12.38 -4.78
N LEU A 45 -1.47 11.34 -3.98
CA LEU A 45 -0.59 10.22 -4.36
C LEU A 45 -1.30 9.19 -5.24
N THR A 46 -2.61 9.01 -5.06
CA THR A 46 -3.35 7.88 -5.68
C THR A 46 -4.45 8.34 -6.63
N ASN A 47 -4.73 9.64 -6.71
CA ASN A 47 -5.90 10.21 -7.40
C ASN A 47 -7.24 9.61 -6.93
N SER A 48 -7.28 9.02 -5.74
CA SER A 48 -8.45 8.32 -5.19
C SER A 48 -8.56 8.52 -3.67
N LEU A 49 -9.78 8.42 -3.16
CA LEU A 49 -10.07 8.31 -1.72
C LEU A 49 -10.52 6.90 -1.32
N ALA A 50 -10.45 5.93 -2.23
CA ALA A 50 -10.81 4.54 -1.94
C ALA A 50 -9.80 3.90 -0.97
N THR A 51 -10.31 3.13 -0.01
CA THR A 51 -9.50 2.38 0.96
C THR A 51 -9.76 0.87 0.88
N PRO A 52 -8.74 0.01 1.03
CA PRO A 52 -7.33 0.36 1.16
C PRO A 52 -6.74 0.90 -0.14
N SER A 53 -5.61 1.60 -0.04
CA SER A 53 -4.79 2.05 -1.17
C SER A 53 -3.32 1.92 -0.81
N TYR A 54 -2.51 1.44 -1.72
CA TYR A 54 -1.08 1.22 -1.53
C TYR A 54 -0.28 2.05 -2.53
N VAL A 55 0.86 2.56 -2.06
CA VAL A 55 1.76 3.40 -2.86
C VAL A 55 3.16 2.86 -2.66
N ILE A 56 3.87 2.63 -3.78
CA ILE A 56 5.32 2.44 -3.78
C ILE A 56 5.92 3.76 -4.24
N MET A 57 6.84 4.30 -3.45
CA MET A 57 7.52 5.55 -3.77
C MET A 57 9.02 5.41 -3.56
N ASP A 58 9.79 6.14 -4.35
CA ASP A 58 11.22 6.30 -4.13
C ASP A 58 11.43 7.22 -2.90
N PRO A 59 12.14 6.78 -1.85
CA PRO A 59 12.32 7.56 -0.64
C PRO A 59 13.28 8.75 -0.80
N ALA A 60 14.13 8.76 -1.84
CA ALA A 60 15.09 9.83 -2.09
C ALA A 60 14.47 10.95 -2.95
N THR A 61 13.59 10.62 -3.90
CA THR A 61 12.97 11.60 -4.80
C THR A 61 11.53 11.93 -4.45
N GLU A 62 10.90 11.14 -3.57
CA GLU A 62 9.48 11.15 -3.26
C GLU A 62 8.56 10.89 -4.47
N GLU A 63 9.11 10.35 -5.55
CA GLU A 63 8.35 10.01 -6.76
C GLU A 63 7.53 8.73 -6.52
N VAL A 64 6.26 8.77 -6.91
CA VAL A 64 5.38 7.59 -6.89
C VAL A 64 5.77 6.67 -8.05
N ILE A 65 6.26 5.48 -7.73
CA ILE A 65 6.65 4.44 -8.70
C ILE A 65 5.41 3.71 -9.21
N ASP A 66 4.52 3.30 -8.30
CA ASP A 66 3.30 2.57 -8.65
C ASP A 66 2.25 2.69 -7.52
N THR A 67 0.98 2.48 -7.87
CA THR A 67 -0.13 2.50 -6.90
C THR A 67 -1.05 1.31 -7.10
N HIS A 68 -1.60 0.79 -6.01
CA HIS A 68 -2.59 -0.27 -6.03
C HIS A 68 -3.84 0.16 -5.25
N LEU A 69 -5.00 0.14 -5.91
CA LEU A 69 -6.26 0.63 -5.33
C LEU A 69 -7.18 -0.52 -4.95
N GLY A 70 -7.74 -0.45 -3.75
CA GLY A 70 -8.66 -1.44 -3.24
C GLY A 70 -7.95 -2.64 -2.59
N PRO A 71 -8.73 -3.57 -2.02
CA PRO A 71 -8.20 -4.82 -1.51
C PRO A 71 -7.83 -5.75 -2.67
N GLU A 72 -6.69 -6.43 -2.56
CA GLU A 72 -6.28 -7.54 -3.42
C GLU A 72 -6.20 -8.80 -2.57
N LEU A 73 -7.19 -9.68 -2.71
CA LEU A 73 -7.29 -10.89 -1.89
C LEU A 73 -6.52 -12.06 -2.50
N ASP A 74 -5.99 -11.91 -3.72
CA ASP A 74 -5.08 -12.90 -4.33
C ASP A 74 -3.63 -12.52 -3.99
N GLU A 75 -3.03 -13.25 -3.05
CA GLU A 75 -1.67 -13.02 -2.59
C GLU A 75 -0.63 -13.07 -3.72
N PRO A 76 -0.72 -14.01 -4.70
CA PRO A 76 0.17 -14.02 -5.86
C PRO A 76 0.09 -12.73 -6.69
N THR A 77 -1.12 -12.18 -6.91
CA THR A 77 -1.30 -10.93 -7.66
C THR A 77 -0.70 -9.74 -6.91
N PHE A 78 -0.94 -9.63 -5.60
CA PHE A 78 -0.33 -8.58 -4.79
C PHE A 78 1.21 -8.68 -4.77
N ASN A 79 1.73 -9.90 -4.61
CA ASN A 79 3.17 -10.12 -4.63
C ASN A 79 3.80 -9.82 -6.00
N ALA A 80 3.13 -10.16 -7.10
CA ALA A 80 3.60 -9.85 -8.44
C ALA A 80 3.74 -8.33 -8.65
N TRP A 81 2.79 -7.55 -8.11
CA TRP A 81 2.87 -6.08 -8.11
C TRP A 81 4.06 -5.56 -7.29
N LEU A 82 4.33 -6.12 -6.11
CA LEU A 82 5.53 -5.77 -5.33
C LEU A 82 6.82 -6.10 -6.10
N GLN A 83 6.92 -7.32 -6.65
CA GLN A 83 8.12 -7.80 -7.34
C GLN A 83 8.44 -7.04 -8.63
N LYS A 84 7.41 -6.56 -9.34
CA LYS A 84 7.59 -5.65 -10.50
C LYS A 84 8.36 -4.39 -10.12
N ASN A 85 8.14 -3.89 -8.90
CA ASN A 85 8.62 -2.59 -8.42
C ASN A 85 9.83 -2.67 -7.48
N LEU A 86 10.31 -3.89 -7.18
CA LEU A 86 11.52 -4.16 -6.38
C LEU A 86 12.79 -4.38 -7.22
N ARG A 87 12.73 -4.08 -8.51
CA ARG A 87 13.79 -4.37 -9.48
C ARG A 87 14.92 -3.35 -9.42
#